data_AF-X1MX31-F1
#
_entry.id   AF-X1MX31-F1
#
_cell.length_a   1.000
_cell.length_b   1.000
_cell.length_c   1.000
_cell.angle_alpha   90.00
_cell.angle_beta   90.00
_cell.angle_gamma   90.00
#
_symmetry.space_group_name_H-M   'P 1'
#
loop_
_entity.id
_entity.type
_entity.pdbx_description
1 polymer ?
#
loop_
_entity_poly.entity_id
_entity_poly.type
_entity_poly.pdbx_seq_one_letter_code
_entity_poly.pdbx_strand_id
1 'polypeptide(L)'
;MGEGGRFFLKKISYKNRKFHSWRERILEEVLLSCKLALLFKEKLEKRIESKDKNYNYRFCYIHADIGENGGTKDMIKEVVGLIRGNGFEPKIKPEAYVASSVADRYA
;
A
#
# COMPACT_ATOMS: atom_id res chain seq x y z
N MET A 1 -7.28 22.16 8.05
CA MET A 1 -7.39 21.37 9.29
C MET A 1 -6.72 20.04 9.04
N GLY A 2 -5.65 19.71 9.77
CA GLY A 2 -4.92 18.46 9.65
C GLY A 2 -5.36 17.49 10.75
N GLU A 3 -6.25 16.57 10.41
CA GLU A 3 -6.91 15.61 11.31
C GLU A 3 -5.98 14.45 11.74
N GLY A 4 -4.78 14.75 12.27
CA GLY A 4 -3.94 13.75 12.95
C GLY A 4 -3.28 12.65 12.09
N GLY A 5 -3.35 12.74 10.75
CA GLY A 5 -2.71 11.79 9.84
C GLY A 5 -1.19 11.72 10.03
N ARG A 6 -0.64 10.50 10.10
CA ARG A 6 0.81 10.24 10.14
C ARG A 6 1.18 9.36 8.95
N PHE A 7 2.30 9.68 8.30
CA PHE A 7 2.87 8.85 7.23
C PHE A 7 4.33 8.53 7.55
N PHE A 8 4.82 7.43 7.01
CA PHE A 8 6.20 6.99 7.13
C PHE A 8 6.74 6.74 5.72
N LEU A 9 7.93 7.27 5.42
CA LEU A 9 8.59 7.09 4.14
C LEU A 9 9.84 6.24 4.33
N LYS A 10 9.99 5.21 3.49
CA LYS A 10 11.23 4.43 3.39
C LYS A 10 11.68 4.40 1.94
N LYS A 11 12.89 4.92 1.67
CA LYS A 11 13.53 4.82 0.35
C LYS A 11 14.21 3.46 0.24
N ILE A 12 13.92 2.73 -0.83
CA ILE A 12 14.52 1.43 -1.15
C ILE A 12 15.33 1.59 -2.43
N SER A 13 16.59 1.18 -2.41
CA SER A 13 17.47 1.19 -3.57
C SER A 13 17.82 -0.24 -3.98
N TYR A 14 17.67 -0.53 -5.27
CA TYR A 14 17.96 -1.83 -5.85
C TYR A 14 19.30 -1.78 -6.58
N LYS A 15 20.36 -2.32 -5.97
CA LYS A 15 21.70 -2.34 -6.60
C LYS A 15 21.80 -3.32 -7.78
N ASN A 16 21.11 -4.46 -7.70
CA ASN A 16 21.23 -5.56 -8.67
C ASN A 16 19.90 -5.91 -9.37
N ARG A 17 18.88 -5.04 -9.26
CA ARG A 17 17.59 -5.23 -9.93
C ARG A 17 17.25 -3.99 -10.72
N LYS A 18 17.05 -4.15 -12.03
CA LYS A 18 16.53 -3.12 -12.91
C LYS A 18 15.05 -3.38 -13.14
N PHE A 19 14.24 -2.33 -13.17
CA PHE A 19 12.86 -2.40 -13.62
C PHE A 19 12.84 -2.01 -15.08
N HIS A 20 12.37 -2.90 -15.94
CA HIS A 20 12.35 -2.69 -17.38
C HIS A 20 11.07 -1.99 -17.84
N SER A 21 10.05 -1.94 -16.97
CA SER A 21 8.80 -1.25 -17.22
C SER A 21 8.24 -0.62 -15.94
N TRP A 22 7.41 0.41 -16.12
CA TRP A 22 6.58 0.96 -15.05
C TRP A 22 5.68 -0.11 -14.42
N ARG A 23 5.25 -1.09 -15.22
CA ARG A 23 4.46 -2.23 -14.76
C ARG A 23 5.17 -3.03 -13.69
N GLU A 24 6.40 -3.47 -13.95
CA GLU A 24 7.21 -4.22 -12.98
C GLU A 24 7.45 -3.42 -11.71
N ARG A 25 7.71 -2.12 -11.85
CA ARG A 25 7.95 -1.22 -10.71
C ARG A 25 6.72 -1.10 -9.82
N ILE A 26 5.54 -0.84 -10.39
CA ILE A 26 4.29 -0.72 -9.62
C ILE A 26 3.95 -2.04 -8.92
N LEU A 27 4.11 -3.17 -9.59
CA LEU A 27 3.86 -4.48 -8.98
C LEU A 27 4.78 -4.76 -7.79
N GLU A 28 6.05 -4.41 -7.91
CA GLU A 28 7.00 -4.51 -6.82
C GLU A 28 6.64 -3.59 -5.65
N GLU A 29 6.27 -2.34 -5.92
CA GLU A 29 5.83 -1.38 -4.90
C GLU A 29 4.58 -1.88 -4.14
N VAL A 30 3.62 -2.46 -4.85
CA VAL A 30 2.42 -3.07 -4.26
C VAL A 30 2.78 -4.31 -3.43
N LEU A 31 3.67 -5.16 -3.94
CA LEU A 31 4.12 -6.35 -3.22
C LEU A 31 4.86 -5.98 -1.93
N LEU A 32 5.73 -4.98 -1.97
CA LEU A 32 6.41 -4.45 -0.79
C LEU A 32 5.41 -3.90 0.23
N SER A 33 4.39 -3.18 -0.25
CA SER A 33 3.32 -2.65 0.59
C SER A 33 2.57 -3.77 1.30
N CYS A 34 2.22 -4.85 0.60
CA CYS A 34 1.57 -6.02 1.18
C CYS A 34 2.45 -6.72 2.23
N LYS A 35 3.74 -6.93 1.92
CA LYS A 35 4.71 -7.54 2.86
C LYS A 35 4.86 -6.72 4.14
N LEU A 36 4.99 -5.40 3.99
CA LEU A 36 5.07 -4.49 5.13
C LEU A 36 3.79 -4.55 5.97
N ALA A 37 2.63 -4.56 5.32
CA ALA A 37 1.35 -4.62 6.00
C ALA A 37 1.18 -5.92 6.79
N LEU A 38 1.59 -7.08 6.25
CA LEU A 38 1.57 -8.34 6.99
C LEU A 38 2.45 -8.29 8.25
N LEU A 39 3.69 -7.85 8.11
CA LEU A 39 4.61 -7.72 9.25
C LEU A 39 4.10 -6.72 10.29
N PHE A 40 3.47 -5.63 9.84
CA PHE A 40 2.90 -4.63 10.71
C PHE A 40 1.66 -5.16 11.45
N LYS A 41 0.76 -5.84 10.74
CA LYS A 41 -0.45 -6.47 11.30
C LYS A 41 -0.09 -7.44 12.42
N GLU A 42 0.87 -8.34 12.16
CA GLU A 42 1.32 -9.31 13.17
C GLU A 42 1.87 -8.62 14.43
N LYS A 43 2.71 -7.59 14.26
CA LYS A 43 3.26 -6.83 15.39
C LYS A 43 2.21 -6.01 16.13
N LEU A 44 1.24 -5.47 15.40
CA LEU A 44 0.15 -4.67 15.95
C LEU A 44 -0.76 -5.54 16.81
N GLU A 45 -1.20 -6.70 16.27
CA GLU A 45 -2.07 -7.65 16.97
C GLU A 45 -1.43 -8.14 18.28
N LYS A 46 -0.17 -8.59 18.23
CA LYS A 46 0.59 -8.99 19.43
C LYS A 46 0.65 -7.90 20.51
N ARG A 47 0.76 -6.63 20.11
CA ARG A 47 0.86 -5.49 21.03
C ARG A 47 -0.48 -5.00 21.55
N ILE A 48 -1.57 -5.27 20.82
CA ILE A 48 -2.93 -4.99 21.26
C ILE A 48 -3.37 -6.05 22.27
N GLU A 49 -3.14 -7.33 21.97
CA GLU A 49 -3.41 -8.44 22.86
C GLU A 49 -2.71 -8.27 24.22
N SER A 50 -1.46 -7.81 24.22
CA SER A 50 -0.69 -7.59 25.45
C SER A 50 -1.15 -6.39 26.30
N LYS A 51 -2.10 -5.58 25.84
CA LYS A 51 -2.48 -4.30 26.48
C LYS A 51 -3.86 -4.29 27.12
N ASP A 52 -4.60 -5.40 27.08
CA ASP A 52 -5.98 -5.54 27.60
C ASP A 52 -6.86 -4.32 27.27
N LYS A 53 -6.75 -3.86 26.03
CA LYS A 53 -7.44 -2.68 25.51
C LYS A 53 -8.10 -3.04 24.20
N ASN A 54 -9.40 -2.81 24.12
CA ASN A 54 -10.16 -3.00 22.91
C ASN A 54 -9.99 -1.78 21.99
N TYR A 55 -9.04 -1.85 21.06
CA TYR A 55 -8.84 -0.81 20.06
C TYR A 55 -9.78 -1.06 18.88
N ASN A 56 -10.61 -0.06 18.54
CA ASN A 56 -11.40 -0.10 17.31
C ASN A 56 -10.53 0.42 16.15
N TYR A 57 -9.94 -0.49 15.37
CA TYR A 57 -9.14 -0.16 14.19
C TYR A 57 -9.51 -1.05 13.00
N ARG A 58 -9.27 -0.53 11.79
CA ARG A 58 -9.47 -1.28 10.54
C ARG A 58 -8.20 -1.23 9.71
N PHE A 59 -7.41 -2.31 9.79
CA PHE A 59 -6.17 -2.47 9.04
C PHE A 59 -6.32 -3.57 7.98
N CYS A 60 -7.01 -3.24 6.89
CA CYS A 60 -7.29 -4.19 5.81
C CYS A 60 -7.11 -3.61 4.41
N TYR A 61 -6.70 -2.35 4.27
CA TYR A 61 -6.60 -1.70 2.96
C TYR A 61 -5.16 -1.53 2.50
N ILE A 62 -4.93 -1.77 1.22
CA ILE A 62 -3.72 -1.33 0.51
C ILE A 62 -4.15 -0.38 -0.58
N HIS A 63 -3.56 0.81 -0.55
CA HIS A 63 -3.77 1.83 -1.56
C HIS A 63 -2.74 1.67 -2.67
N ALA A 64 -3.18 1.66 -3.93
CA ALA A 64 -2.31 1.59 -5.10
C ALA A 64 -2.59 2.75 -6.04
N ASP A 65 -1.53 3.37 -6.56
CA ASP A 65 -1.62 4.51 -7.48
C ASP A 65 -1.91 4.07 -8.91
N ILE A 66 -3.08 3.46 -9.11
CA ILE A 66 -3.58 3.00 -10.41
C ILE A 66 -5.04 3.42 -10.58
N GLY A 67 -5.54 3.50 -11.81
CA GLY A 67 -6.91 3.93 -12.07
C GLY A 67 -7.43 3.56 -13.45
N GLU A 68 -8.75 3.66 -13.63
CA GLU A 68 -9.44 3.28 -14.87
C GLU A 68 -9.21 4.24 -16.03
N ASN A 69 -8.82 5.48 -15.71
CA ASN A 69 -8.57 6.54 -16.66
C ASN A 69 -7.06 6.76 -16.79
N GLY A 70 -6.41 6.05 -17.73
CA GLY A 70 -5.00 6.27 -18.07
C GLY A 70 -4.19 5.00 -18.35
N GLY A 71 -2.87 5.16 -18.43
CA GLY A 71 -1.92 4.10 -18.82
C GLY A 71 -1.75 2.94 -17.84
N THR A 72 -2.41 2.98 -16.68
CA THR A 72 -2.39 1.90 -15.68
C THR A 72 -3.64 1.03 -15.67
N LYS A 73 -4.62 1.30 -16.55
CA LYS A 73 -5.88 0.54 -16.65
C LYS A 73 -5.67 -0.96 -16.82
N ASP A 74 -4.73 -1.35 -17.69
CA ASP A 74 -4.44 -2.75 -18.00
C ASP A 74 -3.75 -3.50 -16.85
N MET A 75 -3.32 -2.78 -15.81
CA MET A 75 -2.71 -3.34 -14.61
C MET A 75 -3.70 -3.56 -13.48
N ILE A 76 -4.92 -3.00 -13.58
CA ILE A 76 -5.89 -3.02 -12.47
C ILE A 76 -6.15 -4.44 -11.99
N LYS A 77 -6.43 -5.37 -12.91
CA LYS A 77 -6.71 -6.77 -12.57
C LYS A 77 -5.54 -7.43 -11.82
N GLU A 78 -4.32 -7.15 -12.27
CA GLU A 78 -3.10 -7.73 -11.71
C GLU A 78 -2.81 -7.19 -10.31
N VAL A 79 -2.88 -5.88 -10.13
CA VAL A 79 -2.68 -5.22 -8.83
C VAL A 79 -3.77 -5.59 -7.83
N VAL A 80 -5.04 -5.59 -8.26
CA VAL A 80 -6.18 -6.03 -7.42
C VAL A 80 -6.00 -7.49 -7.02
N GLY A 81 -5.62 -8.36 -7.95
CA GLY A 81 -5.35 -9.77 -7.68
C GLY A 81 -4.22 -9.95 -6.68
N LEU A 82 -3.12 -9.20 -6.85
CA LEU A 82 -1.98 -9.23 -5.95
C LEU A 82 -2.37 -8.81 -4.52
N ILE A 83 -3.11 -7.71 -4.37
CA ILE A 83 -3.53 -7.20 -3.07
C ILE A 83 -4.49 -8.17 -2.37
N ARG A 84 -5.52 -8.64 -3.08
CA ARG A 84 -6.49 -9.60 -2.55
C ARG A 84 -5.85 -10.95 -2.22
N GLY A 85 -4.94 -11.43 -3.06
CA GLY A 85 -4.17 -12.64 -2.83
C GLY A 85 -3.28 -12.58 -1.57
N ASN A 86 -2.94 -11.37 -1.11
CA ASN A 86 -2.21 -11.15 0.15
C ASN A 86 -3.13 -10.85 1.35
N GLY A 87 -4.46 -10.96 1.19
CA GLY A 87 -5.41 -10.81 2.29
C GLY A 87 -5.81 -9.37 2.61
N PHE A 88 -5.64 -8.44 1.67
CA PHE A 88 -6.05 -7.04 1.81
C PHE A 88 -7.10 -6.65 0.77
N GLU A 89 -7.86 -5.60 1.06
CA GLU A 89 -8.80 -4.98 0.13
C GLU A 89 -8.10 -3.83 -0.62
N PRO A 90 -8.08 -3.86 -1.95
CA PRO A 90 -7.46 -2.80 -2.74
C PRO A 90 -8.28 -1.51 -2.70
N LYS A 91 -7.58 -0.39 -2.61
CA LYS A 91 -8.10 0.96 -2.87
C LYS A 91 -7.30 1.57 -4.01
N ILE A 92 -7.96 1.82 -5.13
CA ILE A 92 -7.37 2.42 -6.34
C ILE A 92 -7.90 3.85 -6.50
N LYS A 93 -7.50 4.58 -7.53
CA LYS A 93 -8.11 5.90 -7.81
C LYS A 93 -9.60 5.71 -8.15
N PRO A 94 -10.51 6.55 -7.62
CA PRO A 94 -10.27 7.77 -6.84
C PRO A 94 -10.08 7.59 -5.33
N GLU A 95 -10.38 6.42 -4.76
CA GLU A 95 -10.33 6.17 -3.30
C GLU A 95 -8.90 6.22 -2.71
N ALA A 96 -7.88 6.12 -3.56
CA ALA A 96 -6.46 6.26 -3.19
C ALA A 96 -5.93 7.70 -3.20
N TYR A 97 -6.78 8.72 -3.38
CA TYR A 97 -6.37 10.12 -3.58
C TYR A 97 -5.40 10.68 -2.52
N VAL A 98 -5.59 10.34 -1.24
CA VAL A 98 -4.71 10.80 -0.15
C VAL A 98 -3.32 10.16 -0.26
N ALA A 99 -3.24 8.88 -0.64
CA ALA A 99 -1.97 8.20 -0.87
C ALA A 99 -1.26 8.80 -2.09
N SER A 100 -1.99 9.08 -3.18
CA SER A 100 -1.44 9.76 -4.36
C SER A 100 -0.89 11.14 -4.02
N SER A 101 -1.64 11.95 -3.25
CA SER A 101 -1.22 13.30 -2.85
C SER A 101 0.06 13.31 -2.00
N VAL A 102 0.26 12.29 -1.16
CA VAL A 102 1.50 12.14 -0.38
C VAL A 102 2.64 11.62 -1.26
N ALA A 103 2.37 10.64 -2.13
CA ALA A 103 3.37 10.11 -3.06
C ALA A 103 3.90 11.22 -3.97
N ASP A 104 3.03 12.01 -4.58
CA ASP A 104 3.41 13.10 -5.51
C ASP A 104 4.27 14.18 -4.83
N ARG A 105 4.08 14.41 -3.52
CA ARG A 105 4.88 15.38 -2.76
C ARG A 105 6.32 14.91 -2.49
N TYR A 106 6.56 13.59 -2.47
CA TYR A 106 7.85 13.00 -2.09
C TYR A 106 8.46 12.09 -3.18
N ALA A 107 7.89 12.10 -4.39
CA ALA A 107 8.33 11.37 -5.57
C ALA A 107 9.67 11.88 -6.13
#